data_AF-A0AAX3BBV8-F1
#
_entry.id   AF-A0AAX3BBV8-F1
#
_cell.length_a   1.000
_cell.length_b   1.000
_cell.length_c   1.000
_cell.angle_alpha   90.00
_cell.angle_beta   90.00
_cell.angle_gamma   90.00
#
_symmetry.space_group_name_H-M   'P 1'
#
loop_
_entity.id
_entity.type
_entity.pdbx_description
1 polymer ?
#
loop_
_entity_poly.entity_id
_entity_poly.type
_entity_poly.pdbx_seq_one_letter_code
_entity_poly.pdbx_strand_id
1 'polypeptide(L)'
;MIQMDGSIHDWFGTGKEVCLMNMVDDATGTSYGLFDTGETTQVALQCLFDWIMKYGIPYSIYCDYKSLFYTKREATIEEQLAGKCL
;
A
#
# COMPACT_ATOMS: atom_id res chain seq x y z
N MET A 1 -2.17 0.60 -16.17
CA MET A 1 -1.45 -0.06 -15.05
C MET A 1 -1.70 0.78 -13.82
N ILE A 2 -2.00 0.17 -12.68
CA ILE A 2 -2.21 0.94 -11.46
C ILE A 2 -0.91 1.06 -10.69
N GLN A 3 -0.48 2.27 -10.38
CA GLN A 3 0.68 2.56 -9.54
C GLN A 3 0.19 2.85 -8.12
N MET A 4 0.74 2.15 -7.13
CA MET A 4 0.45 2.32 -5.71
C MET A 4 1.67 2.89 -4.99
N ASP A 5 1.47 3.91 -4.15
CA ASP A 5 2.52 4.52 -3.33
C ASP A 5 1.95 5.07 -2.01
N GLY A 6 2.83 5.18 -1.01
CA GLY A 6 2.55 5.70 0.32
C GLY A 6 3.38 6.96 0.61
N SER A 7 2.73 7.99 1.17
CA SER A 7 3.37 9.27 1.44
C SER A 7 3.04 9.81 2.83
N ILE A 8 4.04 9.83 3.71
CA ILE A 8 3.92 10.23 5.12
C ILE A 8 4.33 11.70 5.28
N HIS A 9 3.37 12.56 5.61
CA HIS A 9 3.57 13.99 5.84
C HIS A 9 2.53 14.57 6.81
N ASP A 10 2.73 15.79 7.31
CA ASP A 10 1.69 16.59 7.98
C ASP A 10 0.73 17.21 6.95
N TRP A 11 -0.05 16.35 6.29
CA TRP A 11 -0.99 16.72 5.23
C TRP A 11 -2.03 17.76 5.64
N PHE A 12 -2.30 17.89 6.94
CA PHE A 12 -3.35 18.77 7.48
C PHE A 12 -2.80 19.98 8.25
N GLY A 13 -1.47 20.14 8.36
CA GLY A 13 -0.86 21.26 9.09
C GLY A 13 -1.12 21.25 10.60
N THR A 14 -1.30 20.08 11.19
CA THR A 14 -1.66 19.90 12.61
C THR A 14 -0.46 19.54 13.49
N GLY A 15 0.74 19.44 12.91
CA GLY A 15 1.93 18.92 13.57
C GLY A 15 1.94 17.41 13.74
N LYS A 16 1.00 16.68 13.11
CA LYS A 16 0.92 15.21 13.15
C LYS A 16 1.05 14.65 11.74
N GLU A 17 2.02 13.76 11.55
CA GLU A 17 2.19 13.06 10.29
C GLU A 17 1.14 11.96 10.12
N VAL A 18 0.62 11.84 8.91
CA VAL A 18 -0.27 10.76 8.48
C VAL A 18 0.20 10.26 7.12
N CYS A 19 -0.11 9.01 6.80
CA CYS A 19 0.16 8.41 5.50
C CYS A 19 -1.03 8.63 4.56
N LEU A 20 -0.75 9.19 3.39
CA LEU A 20 -1.63 9.06 2.22
C LEU A 20 -1.22 7.80 1.46
N MET A 21 -2.05 6.77 1.49
CA MET A 21 -1.94 5.63 0.58
C MET A 21 -2.73 5.95 -0.69
N ASN A 22 -2.08 5.89 -1.85
CA ASN A 22 -2.65 6.34 -3.11
C ASN A 22 -2.45 5.30 -4.22
N MET A 23 -3.42 5.21 -5.12
CA MET A 23 -3.40 4.41 -6.33
C MET A 23 -3.76 5.31 -7.53
N VAL A 24 -3.01 5.20 -8.63
CA VAL A 24 -3.23 5.97 -9.86
C VAL A 24 -3.15 5.06 -11.08
N ASP A 25 -4.14 5.13 -11.96
CA ASP A 25 -4.07 4.49 -13.28
C ASP A 25 -3.25 5.34 -14.24
N ASP A 26 -2.11 4.81 -14.69
CA ASP A 26 -1.15 5.53 -15.54
C ASP A 26 -1.74 5.96 -16.90
N ALA A 27 -2.73 5.22 -17.41
CA ALA A 27 -3.32 5.46 -18.71
C ALA A 27 -4.40 6.55 -18.68
N THR A 28 -5.13 6.67 -17.56
CA THR A 28 -6.31 7.54 -17.46
C THR A 28 -6.13 8.70 -16.47
N GLY A 29 -5.15 8.61 -15.57
CA GLY A 29 -4.99 9.54 -14.45
C GLY A 29 -6.04 9.36 -13.35
N THR A 30 -6.90 8.34 -13.45
CA THR A 30 -7.87 8.03 -12.40
C THR A 30 -7.13 7.69 -11.11
N SER A 31 -7.53 8.29 -10.00
CA SER A 31 -6.90 8.05 -8.71
C SER A 31 -7.89 7.66 -7.60
N TYR A 32 -7.33 7.02 -6.58
CA TYR A 32 -7.98 6.74 -5.32
C TYR A 32 -6.94 6.82 -4.21
N GLY A 33 -7.30 7.41 -3.08
CA GLY A 33 -6.43 7.40 -1.92
C GLY A 33 -7.20 7.48 -0.62
N LEU A 34 -6.54 7.04 0.44
CA LEU A 34 -7.04 7.09 1.80
C LEU A 34 -5.93 7.54 2.76
N PHE A 35 -6.34 8.20 3.84
CA PHE A 35 -5.42 8.60 4.91
C PHE A 35 -5.47 7.57 6.04
N ASP A 36 -4.30 7.19 6.54
CA ASP A 36 -4.15 6.38 7.75
C ASP A 36 -2.96 6.89 8.59
N THR A 37 -2.83 6.36 9.79
CA THR A 37 -1.73 6.60 10.73
C THR A 37 -0.38 6.08 10.25
N GLY A 38 -0.32 5.23 9.22
CA GLY A 38 0.95 4.74 8.70
C GLY A 38 0.86 4.06 7.34
N GLU A 39 2.02 3.89 6.71
CA GLU A 39 2.18 3.02 5.54
C GLU A 39 2.26 1.58 6.05
N THR A 40 1.18 0.80 5.89
CA THR A 40 1.14 -0.60 6.33
C THR A 40 0.50 -1.49 5.28
N THR A 41 0.79 -2.79 5.32
CA THR A 41 0.17 -3.77 4.43
C THR A 41 -1.36 -3.75 4.52
N GLN A 42 -1.91 -3.55 5.72
CA GLN A 42 -3.37 -3.45 5.92
C GLN A 42 -3.94 -2.25 5.15
N VAL A 43 -3.30 -1.10 5.25
CA VAL A 43 -3.71 0.15 4.57
C VAL A 43 -3.60 0.00 3.05
N ALA A 44 -2.53 -0.62 2.56
CA ALA A 44 -2.36 -0.93 1.14
C ALA A 44 -3.45 -1.88 0.60
N LEU A 45 -3.77 -2.95 1.34
CA LEU A 45 -4.82 -3.90 0.97
C LEU A 45 -6.21 -3.27 1.02
N GLN A 46 -6.48 -2.39 1.98
CA GLN A 46 -7.73 -1.63 2.02
C GLN A 46 -7.86 -0.71 0.81
N CYS A 47 -6.78 0.02 0.45
CA CYS A 47 -6.76 0.87 -0.72
C CYS A 47 -7.03 0.09 -2.02
N LEU A 48 -6.42 -1.10 -2.15
CA LEU A 48 -6.69 -2.02 -3.26
C LEU A 48 -8.14 -2.52 -3.28
N PHE A 49 -8.66 -2.93 -2.12
CA PHE A 49 -10.03 -3.41 -2.01
C PHE A 49 -11.03 -2.33 -2.46
N ASP A 50 -10.86 -1.10 -1.96
CA ASP A 50 -11.71 0.02 -2.33
C ASP A 50 -11.63 0.35 -3.83
N TRP A 51 -10.42 0.29 -4.41
CA TRP A 51 -10.23 0.41 -5.86
C TRP A 51 -11.06 -0.63 -6.61
N ILE A 52 -10.94 -1.91 -6.23
CA ILE A 52 -11.65 -3.01 -6.88
C ILE A 52 -13.16 -2.81 -6.81
N MET A 53 -13.67 -2.42 -5.64
CA MET A 53 -15.09 -2.18 -5.45
C MET A 53 -15.61 -0.99 -6.27
N LYS A 54 -14.77 0.02 -6.51
CA LYS A 54 -15.18 1.26 -7.20
C LYS A 54 -14.96 1.22 -8.72
N TYR A 55 -13.86 0.64 -9.17
CA TYR A 55 -13.41 0.72 -10.56
C TYR A 55 -13.20 -0.65 -11.22
N GLY A 56 -13.29 -1.75 -10.45
CA GLY A 56 -13.04 -3.11 -10.92
C GLY A 56 -11.60 -3.56 -10.71
N ILE A 57 -11.32 -4.82 -11.08
CA ILE A 57 -10.03 -5.48 -10.86
C ILE A 57 -8.95 -4.87 -11.76
N PRO A 58 -7.85 -4.33 -11.20
CA PRO A 58 -6.70 -3.89 -11.98
C PRO A 58 -6.11 -5.01 -12.84
N TYR A 59 -5.73 -4.72 -14.08
CA TYR A 59 -4.98 -5.67 -14.90
C TYR A 59 -3.57 -5.93 -14.35
N SER A 60 -2.92 -4.86 -13.86
CA SER A 60 -1.60 -4.93 -13.24
C SER A 60 -1.45 -3.82 -12.21
N ILE A 61 -0.67 -4.12 -11.16
CA ILE A 61 -0.32 -3.17 -10.11
C ILE A 61 1.20 -3.06 -10.05
N TYR A 62 1.71 -1.84 -9.95
CA TYR A 62 3.09 -1.52 -9.67
C TYR A 62 3.18 -0.85 -8.30
N CYS A 63 4.09 -1.33 -7.46
CA CYS A 63 4.48 -0.69 -6.19
C CYS A 63 6.01 -0.60 -6.16
N ASP A 64 6.55 0.38 -5.44
CA ASP A 64 7.98 0.39 -5.18
C ASP A 64 8.36 -0.78 -4.24
N TYR A 65 9.55 -1.35 -4.41
CA TYR A 65 10.00 -2.49 -3.61
C TYR A 65 10.45 -2.07 -2.20
N LYS A 66 9.76 -1.13 -1.56
CA LYS A 66 9.97 -0.84 -0.14
C LYS A 66 9.70 -2.09 0.68
N SER A 67 10.33 -2.14 1.86
CA SER A 67 10.23 -3.26 2.81
C SER A 67 8.79 -3.64 3.19
N LEU A 68 7.84 -2.73 2.95
CA LEU A 68 6.40 -2.96 3.10
C LEU A 68 5.83 -4.05 2.19
N PHE A 69 6.37 -4.15 0.97
CA PHE A 69 5.91 -5.08 -0.08
C PHE A 69 6.89 -6.23 -0.31
N TYR A 70 8.14 -6.08 0.14
CA TYR A 70 9.19 -7.05 -0.08
C TYR A 70 10.22 -7.10 1.05
N THR A 71 10.29 -8.24 1.73
CA THR A 71 11.33 -8.49 2.74
C THR A 71 12.56 -9.13 2.08
N LYS A 72 13.73 -8.47 2.19
CA LYS A 72 15.01 -8.97 1.62
C LYS A 72 15.65 -10.13 2.39
N ARG A 73 15.19 -10.41 3.61
CA ARG A 73 15.70 -11.51 4.45
C ARG A 73 14.84 -12.76 4.28
N GLU A 74 15.43 -13.92 4.47
CA GLU A 74 14.67 -15.17 4.59
C GLU A 74 13.99 -15.24 5.97
N ALA A 75 12.86 -15.96 6.03
CA ALA A 75 12.18 -16.30 7.28
C ALA A 75 13.06 -17.27 8.08
N THR A 76 13.13 -17.10 9.40
CA THR A 76 13.80 -18.10 10.24
C THR A 76 12.97 -19.40 10.26
N ILE A 77 13.62 -20.51 10.63
CA ILE A 77 12.94 -21.81 10.73
C ILE A 77 11.77 -21.72 11.74
N GLU A 78 11.92 -20.97 12.83
CA GLU A 78 10.85 -20.77 13.81
C GLU A 78 9.66 -19.99 13.24
N GLU A 79 9.90 -18.97 12.42
CA GLU A 79 8.85 -18.18 11.76
C GLU A 79 8.07 -19.04 10.74
N GLN A 80 8.78 -19.85 9.96
CA GLN A 80 8.18 -20.78 9.00
C GLN A 80 7.29 -21.82 9.70
N LEU A 81 7.79 -22.44 10.78
CA LEU A 81 7.03 -23.43 11.56
C LEU A 81 5.80 -22.82 12.26
N ALA A 82 5.85 -21.53 12.60
CA ALA A 82 4.73 -20.80 13.19
C ALA A 82 3.68 -20.35 12.16
N GLY A 83 3.87 -20.63 10.87
CA GLY A 83 3.00 -20.14 9.80
C GLY A 83 3.04 -18.61 9.67
N LYS A 84 4.08 -17.96 10.19
CA LYS A 84 4.28 -16.53 10.02
C LYS A 84 4.94 -16.32 8.67
N CYS A 85 4.19 -15.77 7.72
CA CYS A 85 4.82 -15.15 6.56
C CYS A 85 5.54 -13.87 6.98
N LEU A 86 6.64 -13.56 6.29
CA LEU A 86 7.43 -12.34 6.45
C LEU A 86 6.59 -11.08 6.26
#